data_AF-A0A7W6GFV3-F1
#
_entry.id   AF-A0A7W6GFV3-F1
#
_cell.length_a   1.000
_cell.length_b   1.000
_cell.length_c   1.000
_cell.angle_alpha   90.00
_cell.angle_beta   90.00
_cell.angle_gamma   90.00
#
_symmetry.space_group_name_H-M   'P 1'
#
loop_
_entity.id
_entity.type
_entity.pdbx_description
1 polymer ?
#
loop_
_entity_poly.entity_id
_entity_poly.type
_entity_poly.pdbx_seq_one_letter_code
_entity_poly.pdbx_strand_id
1 'polypeptide(L)' 'AIEPGARIMKDGEQVGTVNSTAYSRHLMKSIALGHVKPELKAWGTPLEIVSERGTFPAYVVRTPFYDPHRIRTHPLEERA' A
#
# COMPACT_ATOMS: atom_id res chain seq x y z
N ALA A 1 13.25 -1.91 1.05
CA ALA A 1 11.95 -1.30 0.72
C ALA A 1 12.11 -0.53 -0.58
N ILE A 2 11.01 -0.29 -1.31
CA ILE A 2 11.02 0.60 -2.48
C ILE A 2 11.34 2.02 -2.02
N GLU A 3 12.05 2.80 -2.81
CA GLU A 3 12.37 4.20 -2.52
C GLU A 3 11.13 5.12 -2.62
N PRO A 4 11.01 6.16 -1.77
CA PRO A 4 10.10 7.26 -2.01
C PRO A 4 10.30 7.87 -3.41
N GLY A 5 9.22 8.29 -4.07
CA GLY A 5 9.27 8.85 -5.42
C GLY A 5 9.14 7.81 -6.55
N ALA A 6 9.11 6.52 -6.23
CA ALA A 6 8.86 5.48 -7.22
C ALA A 6 7.52 5.69 -7.96
N ARG A 7 7.49 5.34 -9.25
CA ARG A 7 6.36 5.61 -10.14
C ARG A 7 5.30 4.53 -9.97
N ILE A 8 4.04 4.93 -9.85
CA ILE A 8 2.90 4.01 -9.86
C ILE A 8 2.36 3.97 -11.28
N MET A 9 2.36 2.78 -11.88
CA MET A 9 1.98 2.53 -13.25
C MET A 9 0.71 1.67 -13.33
N LYS A 10 -0.08 1.89 -14.37
CA LYS A 10 -1.24 1.08 -14.75
C LYS A 10 -1.31 1.03 -16.27
N ASP A 11 -1.29 -0.18 -16.83
CA ASP A 11 -1.42 -0.41 -18.29
C ASP A 11 -0.44 0.43 -19.13
N GLY A 12 0.79 0.61 -18.62
CA GLY A 12 1.86 1.40 -19.26
C GLY A 12 1.83 2.91 -18.99
N GLU A 13 0.77 3.44 -18.37
CA GLU A 13 0.67 4.86 -18.00
C GLU A 13 1.08 5.09 -16.55
N GLN A 14 1.77 6.21 -16.27
CA GLN A 14 1.98 6.64 -14.88
C GLN A 14 0.70 7.25 -14.32
N VAL A 15 0.20 6.67 -13.25
CA VAL A 15 -1.06 7.05 -12.61
C VAL A 15 -0.89 7.61 -11.20
N GLY A 16 0.36 7.68 -10.72
CA GLY A 16 0.66 8.12 -9.37
C GLY A 16 2.14 8.10 -9.01
N THR A 17 2.39 8.37 -7.73
CA THR A 17 3.73 8.38 -7.13
C THR A 17 3.66 7.81 -5.71
N VAL A 18 4.70 7.06 -5.35
CA VAL A 18 4.92 6.55 -3.99
C VAL A 18 5.47 7.67 -3.10
N ASN A 19 4.87 7.87 -1.94
CA ASN A 19 5.25 8.91 -0.98
C ASN A 19 6.14 8.32 0.13
N SER A 20 5.66 7.28 0.79
CA SER A 20 6.36 6.65 1.91
C SER A 20 6.31 5.14 1.79
N THR A 21 7.34 4.47 2.27
CA THR A 21 7.50 3.02 2.16
C THR A 21 8.05 2.43 3.44
N ALA A 22 7.71 1.18 3.70
CA ALA A 22 8.29 0.39 4.78
C ALA A 22 8.30 -1.08 4.39
N TYR A 23 9.18 -1.86 5.01
CA TYR A 23 9.06 -3.32 4.98
C TYR A 23 8.32 -3.79 6.23
N SER A 24 7.17 -4.43 6.06
CA SER A 24 6.41 -4.99 7.18
C SER A 24 6.95 -6.36 7.53
N ARG A 25 7.52 -6.50 8.74
CA ARG A 25 7.94 -7.81 9.29
C ARG A 25 6.75 -8.69 9.65
N HIS A 26 5.59 -8.11 9.95
CA HIS A 26 4.38 -8.88 10.24
C HIS A 26 3.74 -9.47 8.98
N LEU A 27 3.81 -8.74 7.86
CA LEU A 27 3.24 -9.20 6.58
C LEU A 27 4.28 -9.85 5.66
N MET A 28 5.58 -9.76 6.02
CA MET A 28 6.73 -10.15 5.20
C MET A 28 6.69 -9.56 3.78
N LYS A 29 6.19 -8.33 3.67
CA LYS A 29 5.94 -7.62 2.40
C LYS A 29 6.35 -6.16 2.50
N SER A 30 6.79 -5.59 1.38
CA SER A 30 6.91 -4.14 1.23
C SER A 30 5.52 -3.50 1.20
N ILE A 31 5.36 -2.43 1.96
CA ILE A 31 4.16 -1.59 2.00
C ILE A 31 4.52 -0.16 1.58
N ALA A 32 3.60 0.50 0.92
CA ALA A 32 3.78 1.87 0.44
C ALA A 32 2.48 2.66 0.58
N LEU A 33 2.60 3.95 0.84
CA LEU A 33 1.55 4.93 0.64
C LEU A 33 1.86 5.72 -0.62
N GLY A 34 0.85 5.95 -1.45
CA GLY A 34 0.98 6.73 -2.66
C GLY A 34 -0.35 7.33 -3.08
N HIS A 35 -0.29 8.38 -3.89
CA HIS A 35 -1.46 8.96 -4.52
C HIS A 35 -1.64 8.33 -5.90
N VAL A 36 -2.89 8.02 -6.24
CA VAL A 36 -3.30 7.52 -7.56
C VAL A 36 -4.51 8.31 -8.06
N LYS A 37 -4.79 8.23 -9.37
CA LYS A 37 -6.04 8.76 -9.94
C LYS A 37 -7.26 8.20 -9.16
N PRO A 38 -8.29 9.00 -8.82
CA PRO A 38 -9.44 8.55 -8.03
C PRO A 38 -10.17 7.32 -8.58
N GLU A 39 -10.14 7.14 -9.90
CA GLU A 39 -10.72 6.00 -10.62
C GLU A 39 -10.05 4.66 -10.25
N LEU A 40 -8.80 4.70 -9.78
CA LEU A 40 -8.00 3.52 -9.44
C LEU A 40 -7.94 3.24 -7.93
N LYS A 41 -8.77 3.92 -7.12
CA LYS A 41 -8.75 3.79 -5.65
C LYS A 41 -9.42 2.51 -5.12
N ALA A 42 -10.09 1.74 -5.97
CA ALA A 42 -10.83 0.56 -5.54
C ALA A 42 -9.90 -0.48 -4.93
N TRP A 43 -10.33 -1.14 -3.86
CA TRP A 43 -9.53 -2.19 -3.22
C TRP A 43 -9.31 -3.36 -4.19
N GLY A 44 -8.12 -3.94 -4.15
CA GLY A 44 -7.71 -5.00 -5.07
C GLY A 44 -7.29 -4.50 -6.46
N THR A 45 -7.37 -3.20 -6.76
CA THR A 45 -6.88 -2.66 -8.04
C THR A 45 -5.42 -3.03 -8.23
N PRO A 46 -5.06 -3.78 -9.29
CA PRO A 46 -3.68 -4.13 -9.57
C PRO A 46 -2.96 -2.94 -10.22
N LEU A 47 -1.76 -2.67 -9.72
CA LEU A 47 -0.86 -1.60 -10.13
C LEU A 47 0.56 -2.16 -10.24
N GLU A 48 1.42 -1.44 -10.93
CA GLU A 48 2.85 -1.74 -11.01
C GLU A 48 3.66 -0.61 -10.39
N ILE A 49 4.64 -0.94 -9.56
CA ILE A 49 5.55 0.03 -8.99
C ILE A 49 6.87 -0.07 -9.73
N VAL A 50 7.23 0.98 -10.45
CA VAL A 50 8.49 1.08 -11.18
C VAL A 50 9.50 1.88 -10.36
N SER A 51 10.62 1.23 -10.10
CA SER A 51 11.70 1.64 -9.21
C SER A 51 13.05 1.36 -9.89
N GLU A 52 14.13 1.95 -9.39
CA GLU A 52 15.49 1.61 -9.86
C GLU A 52 15.82 0.12 -9.68
N ARG A 53 15.15 -0.55 -8.73
CA ARG A 53 15.33 -1.98 -8.43
C ARG A 53 14.52 -2.90 -9.34
N GLY A 54 13.70 -2.33 -10.22
CA GLY A 54 12.84 -3.07 -11.14
C GLY A 54 11.35 -2.73 -10.97
N THR A 55 10.52 -3.57 -11.58
CA THR A 55 9.06 -3.43 -11.58
C THR A 55 8.45 -4.46 -10.64
N PHE A 56 7.59 -3.99 -9.72
CA PHE A 56 6.97 -4.83 -8.71
C PHE A 56 5.44 -4.75 -8.80
N PRO A 57 4.71 -5.89 -8.75
CA PRO A 57 3.27 -5.86 -8.68
C PRO A 57 2.80 -5.33 -7.31
N ALA A 58 1.75 -4.51 -7.32
CA ALA A 58 1.12 -3.96 -6.12
C ALA A 58 -0.40 -4.00 -6.24
N TYR A 59 -1.07 -3.94 -5.09
CA TYR A 59 -2.52 -3.89 -4.99
C TYR A 59 -2.93 -2.77 -4.05
N VAL A 60 -4.00 -2.06 -4.40
CA VAL A 60 -4.63 -1.12 -3.45
C VAL A 60 -5.29 -1.92 -2.33
N VAL A 61 -4.92 -1.66 -1.09
CA VAL A 61 -5.42 -2.38 0.09
C VAL A 61 -6.20 -1.46 1.03
N ARG A 62 -7.13 -2.05 1.78
CA ARG A 62 -7.84 -1.32 2.84
C ARG A 62 -6.90 -1.06 4.03
N THR A 63 -6.95 0.15 4.58
CA THR A 63 -6.30 0.50 5.84
C THR A 63 -7.31 0.50 6.99
N PRO A 64 -6.90 0.10 8.22
CA PRO A 64 -5.61 -0.50 8.56
C PRO A 64 -5.52 -1.95 8.04
N PHE A 65 -4.40 -2.30 7.41
CA PHE A 65 -4.13 -3.65 6.88
C PHE A 65 -3.54 -4.61 7.93
N TYR A 66 -3.22 -4.10 9.12
CA TYR A 66 -2.75 -4.87 10.27
C TYR A 66 -3.62 -4.50 11.47
N ASP A 67 -4.12 -5.53 12.17
CA ASP A 67 -5.12 -5.40 13.23
C ASP A 67 -6.29 -4.46 12.85
N PRO A 68 -7.11 -4.80 11.81
CA PRO A 68 -8.15 -3.90 11.31
C PRO A 68 -9.19 -3.49 12.37
N HIS A 69 -9.43 -4.38 13.33
CA HIS A 69 -10.36 -4.16 14.43
C HIS A 69 -9.71 -3.54 15.67
N ARG A 70 -8.40 -3.26 15.63
CA ARG A 70 -7.60 -2.71 16.74
C ARG A 70 -7.69 -3.52 18.04
N ILE A 71 -7.96 -4.82 17.96
CA ILE A 71 -8.21 -5.66 19.14
C ILE A 71 -6.94 -5.75 20.01
N ARG A 72 -5.75 -5.63 19.40
CA ARG A 72 -4.48 -5.72 20.14
C ARG A 72 -4.16 -4.48 20.95
N THR A 73 -4.76 -3.34 20.61
CA THR A 73 -4.49 -2.05 21.27
C THR A 73 -5.70 -1.51 22.03
N HIS A 74 -6.91 -1.96 21.67
CA HIS A 74 -8.18 -1.58 22.28
C HIS A 74 -9.02 -2.87 22.42
N PRO A 75 -8.79 -3.65 23.49
CA PRO A 75 -9.56 -4.85 23.80
C PRO A 75 -11.06 -4.58 23.83
N LEU A 76 -11.86 -5.63 23.63
CA LEU A 76 -13.32 -5.49 23.53
C LEU A 76 -13.94 -5.02 24.84
N GLU A 77 -13.31 -5.35 25.96
CA GLU A 77 -13.71 -4.99 27.32
C GLU A 77 -13.65 -3.47 27.56
N GLU A 78 -12.77 -2.75 26.86
CA GLU A 78 -12.64 -1.29 26.95
C GLU A 78 -13.66 -0.54 26.07
N ARG A 79 -14.45 -1.26 25.26
CA ARG A 79 -15.48 -0.68 24.37
C ARG A 79 -16.91 -0.76 24.93
N ALA A 80 -17.06 -1.37 26.10
CA ALA A 80 -18.34 -1.53 26.80
C ALA A 80 -18.80 -0.23 27.47
#